data_AF-A0A7V4G920-F1
#
_entry.id   AF-A0A7V4G920-F1
#
_cell.length_a   1.000
_cell.length_b   1.000
_cell.length_c   1.000
_cell.angle_alpha   90.00
_cell.angle_beta   90.00
_cell.angle_gamma   90.00
#
_symmetry.space_group_name_H-M   'P 1'
#
loop_
_entity.id
_entity.type
_entity.pdbx_description
1 polymer ?
#
loop_
_entity_poly.entity_id
_entity_poly.type
_entity_poly.pdbx_seq_one_letter_code
_entity_poly.pdbx_strand_id
1 'polypeptide(L)' 'MKNFEQAFRSKRLLAEMGENISSLARKLKRPFGSVANNIYGYRANAKLRGEIASFLGHPVKELFEEMGLAPRR' A
#
# COMPACT_ATOMS: atom_id res chain seq x y z
N MET A 1 -13.31 2.57 -9.29
CA MET A 1 -13.14 1.11 -9.09
C MET A 1 -11.68 0.70 -8.86
N LYS A 2 -10.67 1.36 -9.45
CA LYS A 2 -9.25 0.95 -9.35
C LYS A 2 -8.63 0.90 -7.94
N ASN A 3 -9.03 1.80 -7.03
CA ASN A 3 -8.54 1.78 -5.63
C ASN A 3 -8.98 0.52 -4.86
N PHE A 4 -10.15 -0.05 -5.21
CA PHE A 4 -10.61 -1.29 -4.60
C PHE A 4 -9.76 -2.48 -5.05
N GLU A 5 -9.33 -2.52 -6.32
CA GLU A 5 -8.45 -3.55 -6.85
C GLU A 5 -7.04 -3.49 -6.24
N GLN A 6 -6.47 -2.29 -6.09
CA GLN A 6 -5.20 -2.09 -5.37
C GLN A 6 -5.29 -2.61 -3.92
N ALA A 7 -6.32 -2.18 -3.19
CA ALA A 7 -6.49 -2.52 -1.79
C ALA A 7 -6.70 -4.04 -1.63
N PHE A 8 -7.46 -4.64 -2.54
CA PHE A 8 -7.69 -6.07 -2.60
C PHE A 8 -6.38 -6.83 -2.87
N ARG A 9 -5.58 -6.40 -3.85
CA ARG A 9 -4.28 -6.99 -4.18
C ARG A 9 -3.31 -6.93 -2.99
N SER A 10 -3.16 -5.76 -2.38
CA SER A 10 -2.28 -5.56 -1.23
C SER A 10 -2.71 -6.44 -0.03
N LYS A 11 -4.01 -6.54 0.23
CA LYS A 11 -4.54 -7.40 1.30
C LYS A 11 -4.34 -8.89 1.02
N ARG A 12 -4.53 -9.31 -0.24
CA ARG A 12 -4.31 -10.70 -0.65
C ARG A 12 -2.86 -11.10 -0.43
N LEU A 13 -1.91 -10.27 -0.86
CA LEU A 13 -0.48 -10.52 -0.67
C LEU A 13 -0.11 -10.57 0.83
N LEU A 14 -0.67 -9.67 1.65
CA LEU A 14 -0.50 -9.76 3.10
C LEU A 14 -1.03 -11.10 3.64
N ALA A 15 -2.21 -11.53 3.22
CA ALA A 15 -2.79 -12.79 3.66
C ALA A 15 -1.95 -14.01 3.23
N GLU A 16 -1.40 -14.01 2.02
CA GLU A 16 -0.48 -15.05 1.52
C GLU A 16 0.80 -15.14 2.38
N MET A 17 1.22 -14.05 3.01
CA MET A 17 2.33 -14.01 3.97
C MET A 17 1.91 -14.34 5.42
N GLY A 18 0.63 -14.61 5.69
CA GLY A 18 0.11 -14.74 7.06
C GLY A 18 0.05 -13.41 7.84
N GLU A 19 0.10 -12.29 7.13
CA GLU A 19 0.12 -10.94 7.67
C GLU A 19 -1.21 -10.21 7.44
N ASN A 20 -1.40 -9.09 8.13
CA ASN A 20 -2.53 -8.18 7.90
C ASN A 20 -2.07 -6.72 8.06
N ILE A 21 -2.96 -5.76 7.80
CA ILE A 21 -2.62 -4.34 7.86
C ILE A 21 -2.11 -3.94 9.27
N SER A 22 -2.65 -4.54 10.32
CA SER A 22 -2.24 -4.26 11.71
C SER A 22 -0.84 -4.80 12.01
N SER A 23 -0.51 -6.02 11.58
CA SER A 23 0.84 -6.57 11.75
C SER A 23 1.86 -5.85 10.88
N LEU A 24 1.51 -5.51 9.64
CA LEU A 24 2.32 -4.65 8.77
C LEU A 24 2.62 -3.31 9.43
N ALA A 25 1.60 -2.62 9.97
CA ALA A 25 1.78 -1.34 10.64
C ALA A 25 2.75 -1.43 11.83
N ARG A 26 2.66 -2.50 12.63
CA ARG A 26 3.62 -2.76 13.72
C ARG A 26 5.04 -2.97 13.18
N LYS A 27 5.21 -3.78 12.12
CA LYS A 27 6.53 -4.06 11.51
C LYS A 27 7.17 -2.82 10.91
N LEU A 28 6.39 -1.97 10.25
CA LEU A 28 6.85 -0.71 9.69
C LEU A 28 7.02 0.39 10.76
N LYS A 29 6.63 0.14 12.02
CA LYS A 29 6.58 1.15 13.10
C LYS A 29 5.80 2.40 12.68
N ARG A 30 4.65 2.19 12.02
CA ARG A 30 3.76 3.26 11.51
C ARG A 30 2.38 3.18 12.18
N PRO A 31 1.66 4.31 12.28
CA PRO A 31 0.26 4.27 12.69
C PRO A 31 -0.58 3.43 11.72
N PHE A 32 -1.45 2.57 12.26
CA PHE A 32 -2.35 1.71 11.47
C PHE A 32 -3.13 2.52 10.42
N GLY A 33 -3.72 3.64 10.83
CA GLY A 33 -4.48 4.50 9.92
C GLY A 33 -3.66 5.02 8.75
N SER A 34 -2.35 5.28 8.96
CA SER A 34 -1.47 5.75 7.89
C SER A 34 -1.22 4.66 6.84
N VAL A 35 -0.99 3.42 7.30
CA VAL A 35 -0.80 2.25 6.42
C VAL A 35 -2.10 1.94 5.68
N ALA A 36 -3.23 1.87 6.39
CA ALA A 36 -4.54 1.64 5.80
C ALA A 36 -4.86 2.70 4.73
N ASN A 37 -4.67 3.98 5.03
CA ASN A 37 -4.94 5.06 4.07
C ASN A 37 -4.11 4.94 2.78
N ASN A 38 -2.88 4.44 2.86
CA ASN A 38 -2.06 4.19 1.67
C ASN A 38 -2.54 2.97 0.89
N ILE A 39 -2.86 1.87 1.58
CA ILE A 39 -3.39 0.64 0.95
C ILE A 39 -4.73 0.90 0.25
N TYR A 40 -5.66 1.61 0.89
CA TYR A 40 -6.97 1.94 0.32
C TYR A 40 -6.94 3.13 -0.67
N GLY A 41 -5.79 3.79 -0.83
CA GLY A 41 -5.65 4.92 -1.75
C GLY A 41 -6.29 6.23 -1.27
N TYR A 42 -6.69 6.33 0.01
CA TYR A 42 -7.19 7.58 0.59
C TYR A 42 -6.10 8.65 0.76
N ARG A 43 -4.84 8.23 0.91
CA ARG A 43 -3.66 9.12 0.91
C ARG A 43 -2.52 8.48 0.13
N ALA A 44 -1.67 9.33 -0.45
CA ALA A 44 -0.47 8.91 -1.16
C ALA A 44 0.76 9.46 -0.44
N ASN A 45 1.45 8.61 0.31
CA ASN A 45 2.77 8.92 0.85
C ASN A 45 3.79 8.03 0.13
N ALA A 46 4.61 8.63 -0.73
CA ALA A 46 5.56 7.89 -1.56
C ALA A 46 6.53 7.02 -0.75
N LYS A 47 7.03 7.55 0.39
CA LYS A 47 7.93 6.80 1.29
C LYS A 47 7.23 5.57 1.88
N LEU A 48 6.01 5.74 2.42
CA LEU A 48 5.26 4.64 3.00
C LEU A 48 4.81 3.61 1.95
N ARG A 49 4.46 4.05 0.74
CA ARG A 49 4.19 3.13 -0.38
C ARG A 49 5.42 2.30 -0.73
N GLY A 50 6.61 2.90 -0.73
CA GLY A 50 7.87 2.19 -0.88
C GLY A 50 8.11 1.16 0.22
N GLU A 51 7.88 1.53 1.49
CA GLU A 51 7.99 0.62 2.64
C GLU A 51 7.01 -0.56 2.54
N ILE A 52 5.75 -0.32 2.17
CA ILE A 52 4.73 -1.37 1.98
C ILE A 52 5.10 -2.28 0.80
N ALA A 53 5.54 -1.70 -0.32
CA ALA A 53 5.91 -2.45 -1.51
C ALA A 53 7.14 -3.34 -1.27
N SER A 54 8.15 -2.80 -0.58
CA SER A 54 9.32 -3.56 -0.16
C SER A 54 8.96 -4.70 0.79
N PHE A 55 8.01 -4.48 1.71
CA PHE A 55 7.54 -5.55 2.60
C PHE A 55 6.85 -6.67 1.82
N LEU A 56 6.03 -6.30 0.83
CA LEU A 56 5.29 -7.25 -0.01
C LEU A 56 6.16 -7.91 -1.08
N GLY A 57 7.41 -7.46 -1.27
CA GLY A 57 8.29 -8.00 -2.33
C GLY A 57 7.85 -7.66 -3.74
N HIS A 58 7.06 -6.61 -3.93
CA HIS A 58 6.56 -6.17 -5.24
C HIS A 58 6.99 -4.74 -5.56
N PRO A 59 7.16 -4.37 -6.85
CA PRO A 59 7.38 -2.99 -7.25
C PRO A 59 6.23 -2.06 -6.83
N VAL A 60 6.55 -0.84 -6.40
CA VAL A 60 5.55 0.18 -6.04
C VAL A 60 4.55 0.41 -7.17
N LYS A 61 5.02 0.44 -8.43
CA LYS A 61 4.18 0.66 -9.61
C LYS A 61 3.16 -0.46 -9.84
N GLU A 62 3.49 -1.70 -9.49
CA GLU A 62 2.56 -2.84 -9.61
C GLU A 62 1.49 -2.83 -8.52
N LEU A 63 1.85 -2.39 -7.32
CA LEU A 63 0.93 -2.36 -6.18
C LEU A 63 0.04 -1.13 -6.17
N PHE A 64 0.59 0.03 -6.52
CA PHE A 64 -0.05 1.32 -6.30
C PHE A 64 -0.38 2.07 -7.61
N GLU A 65 -0.34 1.37 -8.76
CA GLU A 65 -0.59 1.89 -10.13
C GLU A 65 -0.63 3.43 -10.20
N GLU A 66 0.50 4.06 -10.51
CA GLU A 66 0.50 5.47 -10.88
C GLU A 66 -0.14 5.63 -12.26
N MET A 67 -1.46 5.61 -12.33
CA MET A 67 -2.22 6.10 -13.47
C MET A 67 -3.04 7.31 -13.01
N GLY A 68 -2.42 8.50 -13.03
CA GLY A 68 -3.18 9.75 -13.06
C GLY A 68 -2.84 10.83 -12.02
N LEU A 69 -1.82 10.69 -11.19
CA LEU A 69 -1.16 11.91 -10.68
C LEU A 69 -0.21 12.39 -11.79
N ALA A 70 -0.79 12.97 -12.83
CA ALA A 70 -0.04 13.89 -13.67
C ALA A 70 0.66 14.87 -12.72
N PRO A 71 1.98 15.12 -12.87
CA PRO A 71 2.59 16.21 -12.16
C PRO A 71 1.77 17.46 -12.50
N ARG A 72 1.18 18.11 -11.50
CA ARG A 72 0.67 19.47 -11.69
C ARG A 72 1.91 20.30 -12.02
N ARG A 73 2.12 20.52 -13.33
CA ARG A 73 2.96 21.61 -13.83
C ARG A 73 2.34 22.93 -13.40
#